data_AF-C2CJ40-F1
#
_entry.id   AF-C2CJ40-F1
#
_cell.length_a   1.000
_cell.length_b   1.000
_cell.length_c   1.000
_cell.angle_alpha   90.00
_cell.angle_beta   90.00
_cell.angle_gamma   90.00
#
_symmetry.space_group_name_H-M   'P 1'
#
loop_
_entity.id
_entity.type
_entity.pdbx_description
1 polymer ?
#
loop_
_entity_poly.entity_id
_entity_poly.type
_entity_poly.pdbx_seq_one_letter_code
_entity_poly.pdbx_strand_id
1 'polypeptide(L)'
;MNKIAIYLRLSEEDYHKVDESESIANQRDYIKSYIENETSLKSCEIEEYVDDGYSATNTNRPSFLRLIEDIKSGKVGTIIVKDMSRFSRDYI
;
A
#
# COMPACT_ATOMS: atom_id res chain seq x y z
N MET A 1 -15.23 1.72 13.26
CA MET A 1 -13.94 1.16 12.82
C MET A 1 -13.23 2.22 12.00
N ASN A 2 -12.09 2.73 12.45
CA ASN A 2 -11.36 3.82 11.80
C ASN A 2 -9.89 3.41 11.58
N LYS A 3 -9.64 2.27 10.92
CA LYS A 3 -8.28 1.85 10.58
C LYS A 3 -8.07 1.92 9.06
N ILE A 4 -7.01 2.62 8.68
CA ILE A 4 -6.52 2.78 7.32
C ILE A 4 -5.31 1.87 7.15
N ALA A 5 -5.35 1.02 6.13
CA ALA A 5 -4.20 0.29 5.66
C ALA A 5 -3.46 1.09 4.58
N ILE A 6 -2.18 1.32 4.78
CA ILE A 6 -1.28 1.80 3.72
C ILE A 6 -0.62 0.57 3.11
N TYR A 7 -0.83 0.35 1.81
CA TYR A 7 -0.16 -0.74 1.10
C TYR A 7 0.94 -0.19 0.18
N LEU A 8 2.17 -0.60 0.46
CA LEU A 8 3.38 -0.18 -0.24
C LEU A 8 3.96 -1.40 -0.97
N ARG A 9 4.34 -1.22 -2.24
CA ARG A 9 4.95 -2.30 -3.01
C ARG A 9 6.04 -1.80 -3.93
N LEU A 10 7.15 -2.52 -3.97
CA LEU A 10 8.20 -2.33 -4.97
C LEU A 10 8.49 -3.68 -5.63
N SER A 11 8.57 -3.74 -6.96
CA SER A 11 8.99 -4.97 -7.64
C SER A 11 10.49 -5.01 -7.84
N GLU A 12 11.07 -6.21 -7.96
CA GLU A 12 12.47 -6.40 -8.36
C GLU A 12 12.80 -5.72 -9.69
N GLU A 13 11.86 -5.65 -10.62
CA GLU A 13 12.06 -4.93 -11.89
C GLU A 13 12.17 -3.42 -11.70
N ASP A 14 11.44 -2.88 -10.73
CA ASP A 14 11.42 -1.45 -10.43
C ASP A 14 12.62 -1.04 -9.55
N TYR A 15 13.26 -1.99 -8.84
CA TYR A 15 14.54 -1.77 -8.15
C TYR A 15 15.67 -1.27 -9.06
N HIS A 16 15.69 -1.75 -10.31
CA HIS A 16 16.71 -1.40 -11.29
C HIS A 16 16.35 -0.17 -12.13
N LYS A 17 15.10 0.31 -12.02
CA LYS A 17 14.65 1.54 -12.66
C LYS A 17 14.90 2.66 -11.64
N VAL A 18 15.81 3.57 -11.99
CA VAL A 18 16.45 4.58 -11.12
C VAL A 18 15.48 5.66 -10.59
N ASP A 19 14.17 5.43 -10.57
CA ASP A 19 13.20 6.40 -10.10
C ASP A 19 13.00 6.28 -8.59
N GLU A 20 13.66 7.17 -7.83
CA GLU A 20 13.50 7.25 -6.38
C GLU A 20 12.02 7.38 -5.98
N SER A 21 11.15 7.99 -6.80
CA SER A 21 9.70 8.15 -6.57
C SER A 21 8.98 6.81 -6.35
N GLU A 22 9.53 5.74 -6.89
CA GLU A 22 8.96 4.40 -6.80
C GLU A 22 9.40 3.67 -5.53
N SER A 23 10.40 4.19 -4.81
CA SER A 23 10.87 3.58 -3.56
C SER A 23 9.77 3.47 -2.50
N ILE A 24 9.86 2.46 -1.64
CA ILE A 24 8.93 2.28 -0.51
C ILE A 24 8.90 3.53 0.39
N ALA A 25 10.05 4.18 0.57
CA ALA A 25 10.15 5.41 1.36
C ALA A 25 9.33 6.56 0.76
N ASN A 26 9.51 6.83 -0.53
CA ASN A 26 8.76 7.91 -1.19
C ASN A 26 7.26 7.60 -1.29
N GLN A 27 6.87 6.34 -1.52
CA GLN A 27 5.47 5.94 -1.45
C GLN A 27 4.87 6.19 -0.05
N ARG A 28 5.61 5.84 1.01
CA ARG A 28 5.19 6.07 2.40
C ARG A 28 4.99 7.56 2.67
N ASP A 29 5.98 8.38 2.34
CA ASP A 29 5.95 9.81 2.64
C ASP A 29 4.86 10.53 1.86
N TYR A 30 4.64 10.14 0.60
CA TYR A 30 3.55 10.64 -0.22
C TYR A 30 2.17 10.32 0.39
N ILE A 31 1.94 9.07 0.77
CA ILE A 31 0.66 8.63 1.33
C ILE A 31 0.43 9.24 2.73
N LYS A 32 1.45 9.29 3.58
CA LYS A 32 1.35 9.93 4.90
C LYS A 32 1.03 11.41 4.76
N SER A 33 1.71 12.12 3.86
CA SER A 33 1.40 13.52 3.55
C SER A 33 -0.05 13.68 3.09
N TYR A 34 -0.57 12.78 2.24
CA TYR A 34 -1.97 12.81 1.81
C TYR A 34 -2.94 12.65 3.00
N ILE A 35 -2.71 11.66 3.88
CA ILE A 35 -3.55 11.42 5.07
C ILE A 35 -3.49 12.62 6.03
N GLU A 36 -2.31 13.21 6.22
CA GLU A 36 -2.10 14.38 7.07
C GLU A 36 -2.71 15.68 6.51
N ASN A 37 -3.06 15.73 5.24
CA ASN A 37 -3.76 16.88 4.67
C ASN A 37 -5.28 16.68 4.64
N GLU A 38 -5.75 15.44 4.77
CA GLU A 38 -7.16 15.08 4.69
C GLU A 38 -7.81 15.02 6.08
N THR A 39 -8.67 16.00 6.38
CA THR A 39 -9.26 16.17 7.73
C THR A 39 -10.07 14.95 8.18
N SER A 40 -10.70 14.25 7.23
CA SER A 40 -11.49 13.04 7.50
C SER A 40 -10.64 11.81 7.88
N LEU A 41 -9.37 11.76 7.48
CA LEU A 41 -8.48 10.61 7.67
C LEU A 41 -7.51 10.79 8.85
N LYS A 42 -7.24 12.03 9.28
CA LYS A 42 -6.32 12.36 10.38
C LYS A 42 -6.55 11.61 11.69
N SER A 43 -7.80 11.27 11.99
CA SER A 43 -8.19 10.62 13.25
C SER A 43 -8.17 9.09 13.19
N CYS A 44 -7.82 8.51 12.03
CA CYS A 44 -7.79 7.08 11.84
C CYS A 44 -6.45 6.48 12.30
N GLU A 45 -6.50 5.25 12.81
CA GLU A 45 -5.31 4.45 13.05
C GLU A 45 -4.72 4.01 11.70
N ILE A 46 -3.41 4.15 11.54
CA ILE A 46 -2.71 3.82 10.30
C ILE A 46 -1.89 2.55 10.52
N GLU A 47 -2.03 1.59 9.61
CA GLU A 47 -1.22 0.36 9.60
C GLU A 47 -0.54 0.17 8.23
N GLU A 48 0.76 -0.11 8.25
CA GLU A 48 1.55 -0.31 7.02
C GLU A 48 1.63 -1.80 6.63
N TYR A 49 1.48 -2.06 5.34
CA TYR A 49 1.64 -3.36 4.70
C TYR A 49 2.62 -3.19 3.55
N VAL A 50 3.78 -3.87 3.62
CA VAL A 50 4.89 -3.62 2.70
C VAL A 50 5.29 -4.93 2.02
N ASP A 51 5.26 -4.94 0.70
CA ASP A 51 5.79 -6.03 -0.12
C ASP A 51 6.93 -5.50 -0.98
N ASP A 52 8.15 -5.79 -0.54
CA ASP A 52 9.38 -5.34 -1.18
C ASP A 52 10.02 -6.48 -2.00
N GLY A 53 10.25 -6.25 -3.29
CA GLY A 53 10.70 -7.28 -4.24
C GLY A 53 9.58 -8.15 -4.81
N TYR A 54 8.31 -7.72 -4.75
CA TYR A 54 7.18 -8.52 -5.24
C TYR A 54 6.56 -7.93 -6.49
N SER A 55 6.31 -8.77 -7.50
CA SER A 55 5.52 -8.40 -8.68
C SER A 55 4.04 -8.18 -8.34
N ALA A 56 3.38 -7.27 -9.06
CA ALA A 56 1.92 -7.08 -9.00
C ALA A 56 1.13 -8.05 -9.89
N THR A 57 1.79 -8.98 -10.58
CA THR A 57 1.15 -10.01 -11.42
C THR A 57 0.76 -11.27 -10.65
N ASN A 58 1.15 -11.39 -9.39
CA ASN A 58 0.74 -12.49 -8.53
C ASN A 58 0.20 -11.99 -7.18
N THR A 59 -0.62 -12.82 -6.54
CA THR A 59 -1.25 -12.54 -5.25
C THR A 59 -0.49 -13.14 -4.07
N ASN A 60 0.58 -13.91 -4.32
CA ASN A 60 1.39 -14.55 -3.29
C ASN A 60 2.40 -13.57 -2.68
N ARG A 61 1.87 -12.52 -2.06
CA ARG A 61 2.64 -11.44 -1.45
C ARG A 61 2.29 -11.39 0.04
N PRO A 62 3.23 -11.65 0.97
CA PRO A 62 2.91 -11.87 2.38
C PRO A 62 2.12 -10.73 3.03
N SER A 63 2.51 -9.48 2.80
CA SER A 63 1.83 -8.33 3.38
C SER A 63 0.48 -8.08 2.73
N PHE A 64 0.34 -8.33 1.43
CA PHE A 64 -0.95 -8.32 0.76
C PHE A 64 -1.91 -9.36 1.33
N LEU A 65 -1.46 -10.60 1.55
CA LEU A 65 -2.30 -11.65 2.14
C LEU A 65 -2.76 -11.28 3.56
N ARG A 66 -1.85 -10.73 4.36
CA ARG A 66 -2.16 -10.18 5.70
C ARG A 66 -3.22 -9.07 5.63
N LEU A 67 -3.07 -8.14 4.69
CA LEU A 67 -4.04 -7.08 4.44
C LEU A 67 -5.43 -7.64 4.11
N ILE A 68 -5.49 -8.61 3.20
CA ILE A 68 -6.77 -9.25 2.82
C ILE A 68 -7.42 -9.96 4.02
N GLU A 69 -6.65 -10.60 4.89
CA GLU A 69 -7.17 -11.20 6.13
C GLU A 69 -7.71 -10.14 7.10
N ASP A 70 -6.99 -9.03 7.27
CA ASP A 70 -7.43 -7.93 8.13
C ASP A 70 -8.68 -7.22 7.60
N ILE A 71 -8.85 -7.16 6.28
CA ILE A 71 -10.10 -6.70 5.64
C ILE A 71 -11.24 -7.69 5.91
N LYS A 72 -11.01 -9.00 5.68
CA LYS A 72 -12.02 -10.05 5.89
C LYS A 72 -12.48 -10.14 7.35
N SER A 73 -11.58 -9.87 8.30
CA SER A 73 -11.90 -9.82 9.72
C SER A 73 -12.51 -8.49 10.17
N GLY A 74 -12.70 -7.53 9.26
CA GLY A 74 -13.29 -6.22 9.53
C GLY A 74 -12.35 -5.26 10.27
N LYS A 75 -11.07 -5.59 10.45
CA LYS A 75 -10.12 -4.70 11.12
C LYS A 75 -9.78 -3.48 10.29
N VAL A 76 -9.75 -3.63 8.95
CA VAL A 76 -9.42 -2.56 7.99
C VAL A 76 -10.66 -2.19 7.20
N GLY A 77 -11.00 -0.90 7.16
CA GLY A 77 -12.12 -0.36 6.38
C GLY A 77 -11.70 0.41 5.13
N THR A 78 -10.46 0.90 5.10
CA THR A 78 -9.93 1.76 4.03
C THR A 78 -8.53 1.31 3.67
N ILE A 79 -8.23 1.22 2.37
CA ILE A 79 -6.90 0.94 1.85
C ILE A 79 -6.44 2.17 1.05
N ILE A 80 -5.21 2.61 1.27
CA ILE A 80 -4.58 3.67 0.51
C ILE A 80 -3.30 3.12 -0.14
N VAL A 81 -3.18 3.36 -1.44
CA VAL A 81 -2.03 3.03 -2.29
C VAL A 81 -1.63 4.27 -3.06
N LYS A 82 -0.37 4.38 -3.47
CA LYS A 82 0.10 5.48 -4.34
C LYS A 82 -0.67 5.50 -5.66
N ASP A 83 -0.81 4.32 -6.27
CA ASP A 83 -1.49 4.10 -7.54
C ASP A 83 -1.92 2.63 -7.66
N MET A 84 -2.84 2.34 -8.57
CA MET A 84 -3.43 1.01 -8.71
C MET A 84 -2.42 -0.07 -9.10
N SER A 85 -1.31 0.29 -9.76
CA SER A 85 -0.26 -0.68 -10.14
C SER A 85 0.49 -1.24 -8.92
N ARG A 86 0.40 -0.58 -7.75
CA ARG A 86 0.88 -1.15 -6.47
C ARG A 86 -0.01 -2.27 -6.01
N PHE A 87 -1.32 -2.06 -6.09
CA PHE A 87 -2.31 -3.02 -5.63
C PHE A 87 -2.41 -4.25 -6.52
N SER A 88 -2.60 -4.07 -7.83
CA SER A 88 -2.71 -5.14 -8.83
C SER A 88 -2.28 -4.62 -10.20
N ARG A 89 -1.72 -5.46 -11.07
CA ARG A 89 -1.52 -5.12 -12.50
C ARG A 89 -2.49 -5.86 -13.43
N ASP A 90 -3.29 -6.77 -12.91
CA ASP A 90 -4.47 -7.32 -13.58
C ASP A 90 -5.65 -6.37 -13.39
N TYR A 91 -5.70 -5.32 -14.21
CA TYR A 91 -6.92 -4.59 -14.50
C TYR A 91 -7.30 -4.97 -15.93
N ILE A 92 -8.44 -5.64 -16.06
CA ILE A 92 -9.07 -6.12 -17.31
C ILE A 92 -8.98 -5.07 -18.43
#